data_AF-A0A7R9HFG5-F1
#
_entry.id   AF-A0A7R9HFG5-F1
#
_cell.length_a   1.000
_cell.length_b   1.000
_cell.length_c   1.000
_cell.angle_alpha   90.00
_cell.angle_beta   90.00
_cell.angle_gamma   90.00
#
_symmetry.space_group_name_H-M   'P 1'
#
loop_
_entity.id
_entity.type
_entity.pdbx_description
1 polymer ?
#
loop_
_entity_poly.entity_id
_entity_poly.type
_entity_poly.pdbx_seq_one_letter_code
_entity_poly.pdbx_strand_id
1 'polypeptide(L)'
;AALGTFFHLQNNGSDTSSIGWLPVVSLVVYILVYSVGFGSLPWAVMGELFTPNVKSMASSVSASICWFFAFLITKFFSTLSQELGSDYAIWIFGIFAVVAFVSVFFLLPETKGKSLQEIQAILGG
;
A
#
# COMPACT_ATOMS: atom_id res chain seq x y z
N ALA A 1 -8.83 -8.12 4.31
CA ALA A 1 -10.17 -8.75 4.44
C ALA A 1 -10.19 -9.82 5.54
N ALA A 2 -9.46 -10.94 5.38
CA ALA A 2 -9.45 -12.07 6.33
C ALA A 2 -9.13 -11.69 7.80
N LEU A 3 -8.18 -10.77 8.00
CA LEU A 3 -7.84 -10.26 9.33
C LEU A 3 -8.98 -9.43 9.97
N GLY A 4 -9.67 -8.60 9.19
CA GLY A 4 -10.80 -7.80 9.69
C GLY A 4 -12.02 -8.65 10.03
N THR A 5 -12.29 -9.70 9.24
CA THR A 5 -13.35 -10.68 9.55
C THR A 5 -13.04 -11.46 10.82
N PHE A 6 -11.77 -11.79 11.09
CA PHE A 6 -11.36 -12.43 12.34
C PHE A 6 -11.63 -11.53 13.55
N PHE A 7 -11.23 -10.26 13.50
CA PHE A 7 -11.47 -9.32 14.59
C PHE A 7 -12.96 -9.02 14.79
N HIS A 8 -13.75 -8.98 13.72
CA HIS A 8 -15.20 -8.81 13.80
C HIS A 8 -15.87 -9.99 14.51
N LEU A 9 -15.49 -11.23 14.19
CA LEU A 9 -16.00 -12.43 14.86
C LEU A 9 -15.59 -12.49 16.33
N GLN A 10 -14.36 -12.07 16.64
CA GLN A 10 -13.88 -11.98 18.02
C GLN A 10 -14.65 -10.93 18.84
N ASN A 11 -14.91 -9.75 18.27
CA ASN A 11 -15.68 -8.69 18.92
C ASN A 11 -17.14 -9.08 19.16
N ASN A 12 -17.73 -9.92 18.31
CA ASN A 12 -19.09 -10.45 18.48
C ASN A 12 -19.17 -11.63 19.47
N GLY A 13 -18.10 -11.96 20.18
CA GLY A 13 -18.08 -13.01 21.21
C GLY A 13 -18.09 -14.44 20.67
N SER A 14 -17.78 -14.64 19.39
CA SER A 14 -17.65 -15.98 18.82
C SER A 14 -16.33 -16.62 19.26
N ASP A 15 -16.33 -17.93 19.51
CA ASP A 15 -15.12 -18.67 19.86
C ASP A 15 -14.15 -18.73 18.66
N THR A 16 -13.13 -17.88 18.69
CA THR A 16 -12.10 -17.78 17.64
C THR A 16 -10.87 -18.66 17.93
N SER A 17 -10.91 -19.50 18.97
CA SER A 17 -9.80 -20.36 19.38
C SER A 17 -9.29 -21.27 18.26
N SER A 18 -10.20 -21.77 17.40
CA SER A 18 -9.82 -22.63 16.26
C SER A 18 -9.16 -21.87 15.10
N ILE A 19 -9.31 -20.55 15.03
CA ILE A 19 -8.82 -19.72 13.91
C ILE A 19 -7.74 -18.71 14.35
N GLY A 20 -7.20 -18.82 15.56
CA GLY A 20 -6.18 -17.91 16.10
C GLY A 20 -4.86 -17.85 15.31
N TRP A 21 -4.62 -18.81 14.41
CA TRP A 21 -3.47 -18.81 13.48
C TRP A 21 -3.67 -17.85 12.28
N LEU A 22 -4.93 -17.54 11.94
CA LEU A 22 -5.29 -16.77 10.74
C LEU A 22 -4.70 -15.36 10.72
N PRO A 23 -4.68 -14.60 11.84
CA PRO A 23 -4.04 -13.29 11.88
C PRO A 23 -2.54 -13.33 11.56
N VAL A 24 -1.84 -14.32 12.13
CA VAL A 24 -0.39 -14.48 11.96
C VAL A 24 -0.07 -14.78 10.50
N VAL A 25 -0.77 -15.76 9.89
CA VAL A 25 -0.57 -16.11 8.48
C VAL A 25 -0.92 -14.95 7.57
N SER A 26 -2.01 -14.23 7.84
CA SER A 26 -2.40 -13.05 7.07
C SER A 26 -1.31 -11.96 7.08
N LEU A 27 -0.69 -11.74 8.24
CA LEU A 27 0.38 -10.76 8.41
C LEU A 27 1.67 -11.20 7.71
N VAL A 28 2.04 -12.48 7.80
CA VAL A 28 3.20 -13.05 7.10
C VAL A 28 3.05 -12.92 5.58
N VAL A 29 1.89 -13.30 5.04
CA VAL A 29 1.61 -13.18 3.60
C VAL A 29 1.66 -11.72 3.17
N TYR A 30 1.10 -10.81 3.96
CA TYR A 30 1.19 -9.38 3.69
C TYR A 30 2.64 -8.89 3.62
N ILE A 31 3.49 -9.26 4.60
CA ILE A 31 4.91 -8.88 4.60
C ILE A 31 5.63 -9.43 3.36
N LEU A 32 5.41 -10.69 3.00
CA LEU A 32 6.05 -11.29 1.83
C LEU A 32 5.67 -10.57 0.53
N VAL A 33 4.38 -10.31 0.32
CA VAL A 33 3.89 -9.57 -0.86
C VAL A 33 4.44 -8.14 -0.87
N TYR A 34 4.47 -7.48 0.29
CA TYR A 34 5.04 -6.14 0.42
C TYR A 34 6.53 -6.14 0.08
N SER A 35 7.32 -7.06 0.63
CA SER A 35 8.76 -7.14 0.38
C SER A 35 9.12 -7.43 -1.08
N VAL A 36 8.35 -8.25 -1.79
CA VAL A 36 8.64 -8.62 -3.19
C VAL A 36 8.17 -7.55 -4.18
N GLY A 37 7.04 -6.89 -3.90
CA GLY A 37 6.44 -5.92 -4.81
C GLY A 37 6.52 -4.50 -4.28
N PHE A 38 5.56 -4.11 -3.44
CA PHE A 38 5.31 -2.73 -3.05
C PHE A 38 6.44 -2.05 -2.27
N GLY A 39 7.34 -2.81 -1.65
CA GLY A 39 8.44 -2.29 -0.85
C GLY A 39 9.57 -1.69 -1.69
N SER A 40 9.91 -2.31 -2.82
CA SER A 40 11.01 -1.88 -3.68
C SER A 40 10.55 -1.31 -5.02
N LEU A 41 9.40 -1.77 -5.54
CA LEU A 41 8.93 -1.41 -6.88
C LEU A 41 8.65 0.10 -7.05
N PRO A 42 7.93 0.79 -6.14
CA PRO A 42 7.65 2.20 -6.33
C PRO A 42 8.94 3.03 -6.40
N TRP A 43 9.92 2.74 -5.54
CA TRP A 43 11.20 3.42 -5.50
C TRP A 43 12.05 3.16 -6.74
N ALA A 44 12.04 1.92 -7.25
CA ALA A 44 12.71 1.58 -8.51
C ALA A 44 12.10 2.33 -9.68
N VAL A 45 10.77 2.32 -9.78
CA VAL A 45 10.03 2.98 -10.87
C VAL A 45 10.15 4.51 -10.81
N MET A 46 10.19 5.13 -9.63
CA MET A 46 10.55 6.55 -9.50
C MET A 46 11.92 6.85 -10.12
N GLY A 47 12.86 5.89 -10.01
CA GLY A 47 14.18 5.98 -10.58
C GLY A 47 14.19 5.96 -12.11
N GLU A 48 13.22 5.29 -12.73
CA GLU A 48 13.11 5.06 -14.18
C GLU A 48 12.23 6.10 -14.88
N LEU A 49 11.20 6.62 -14.19
CA LEU A 49 10.23 7.56 -14.75
C LEU A 49 10.74 8.99 -14.91
N PHE A 50 11.66 9.45 -14.06
CA PHE A 50 12.09 10.86 -14.07
C PHE A 50 13.39 11.07 -14.83
N THR A 51 13.42 12.13 -15.65
CA THR A 51 14.65 12.59 -16.30
C THR A 51 15.66 13.12 -15.25
N PRO A 52 16.97 13.01 -15.50
CA PRO A 52 18.01 13.35 -14.51
C PRO A 52 17.89 14.77 -13.93
N ASN A 53 17.41 15.72 -14.72
CA ASN A 53 17.32 17.14 -14.35
C ASN A 53 16.22 17.42 -13.31
N VAL A 54 15.17 16.61 -13.26
CA VAL A 54 14.04 16.79 -12.31
C VAL A 54 13.94 15.67 -11.28
N LYS A 55 14.71 14.60 -11.45
CA LYS A 55 14.64 13.38 -10.63
C LYS A 55 14.79 13.64 -9.14
N SER A 56 15.73 14.49 -8.73
CA SER A 56 15.93 14.79 -7.30
C SER A 56 14.73 15.50 -6.68
N MET A 57 14.19 16.51 -7.36
CA MET A 57 13.03 17.27 -6.91
C MET A 57 11.75 16.42 -6.92
N ALA A 58 11.47 15.71 -8.01
CA ALA A 58 10.28 14.89 -8.15
C ALA A 58 10.26 13.70 -7.18
N SER A 59 11.41 13.06 -6.95
CA SER A 59 11.54 11.99 -5.96
C SER A 59 11.35 12.52 -4.53
N SER A 60 11.87 13.71 -4.23
CA SER A 60 11.71 14.33 -2.89
C SER A 60 10.28 14.72 -2.59
N VAL A 61 9.57 15.31 -3.57
CA VAL A 61 8.14 15.64 -3.44
C VAL A 61 7.32 14.39 -3.23
N SER A 62 7.57 13.34 -4.03
CA SER A 62 6.83 12.09 -3.93
C SER A 62 7.10 11.35 -2.62
N ALA A 63 8.36 11.32 -2.16
CA ALA A 63 8.71 10.79 -0.85
C ALA A 63 8.02 11.59 0.28
N SER A 64 7.99 12.92 0.18
CA SER A 64 7.31 13.77 1.16
C SER A 64 5.81 13.48 1.24
N ILE A 65 5.16 13.34 0.08
CA ILE A 65 3.73 12.96 0.00
C ILE A 65 3.52 11.56 0.59
N CYS A 66 4.37 10.59 0.27
CA CYS A 66 4.30 9.24 0.81
C CYS A 66 4.37 9.24 2.34
N TRP A 67 5.36 9.92 2.92
CA TRP A 67 5.53 10.00 4.38
C TRP A 67 4.42 10.83 5.05
N PHE A 68 3.92 11.87 4.39
CA PHE A 68 2.78 12.63 4.89
C PHE A 68 1.52 11.77 4.99
N PHE A 69 1.20 10.99 3.96
CA PHE A 69 0.08 10.04 4.02
C PHE A 69 0.32 8.92 5.03
N ALA A 70 1.55 8.40 5.15
CA ALA A 70 1.90 7.41 6.17
C ALA A 70 1.66 7.95 7.59
N PHE A 71 1.99 9.22 7.83
CA PHE A 71 1.71 9.90 9.09
C PHE A 71 0.20 10.03 9.33
N LEU A 72 -0.56 10.49 8.34
CA LEU A 72 -2.02 10.61 8.46
C LEU A 72 -2.66 9.25 8.74
N ILE A 73 -2.29 8.21 7.98
CA ILE A 73 -2.78 6.84 8.18
C ILE A 73 -2.48 6.39 9.61
N THR A 74 -1.26 6.56 10.10
CA THR A 74 -0.88 6.14 11.46
C THR A 74 -1.69 6.90 12.52
N LYS A 75 -1.86 8.22 12.34
CA LYS A 75 -2.61 9.07 13.28
C LYS A 75 -4.09 8.69 13.30
N PHE A 76 -4.72 8.60 12.14
CA PHE A 76 -6.15 8.27 12.02
C PHE A 76 -6.44 6.82 12.34
N PHE A 77 -5.54 5.87 12.03
CA PHE A 77 -5.71 4.45 12.38
C PHE A 77 -5.86 4.27 13.88
N SER A 78 -5.02 4.95 14.68
CA SER A 78 -5.09 4.90 16.13
C SER A 78 -6.43 5.43 16.66
N THR A 79 -6.90 6.57 16.15
CA THR A 79 -8.19 7.14 16.52
C THR A 79 -9.38 6.28 16.05
N LEU A 80 -9.38 5.82 14.80
CA LEU A 80 -10.42 4.96 14.24
C LEU A 80 -10.53 3.63 14.97
N SER A 81 -9.39 3.02 15.34
CA SER A 81 -9.38 1.75 16.05
C SER A 81 -9.96 1.87 17.46
N GLN A 82 -9.81 3.03 18.12
CA GLN A 82 -10.36 3.27 19.46
C GLN A 82 -11.86 3.58 19.42
N GLU A 83 -12.32 4.34 18.43
CA GLU A 83 -13.72 4.81 18.37
C GLU A 83 -14.66 3.85 17.63
N LEU A 84 -14.21 3.26 16.52
CA LEU A 84 -15.05 2.40 15.65
C LEU A 84 -14.76 0.90 15.81
N GLY A 85 -13.63 0.53 16.42
CA GLY A 85 -13.16 -0.86 16.48
C GLY A 85 -12.17 -1.21 15.36
N SER A 86 -11.21 -2.09 15.67
CA SER A 86 -10.11 -2.47 14.78
C SER A 86 -10.58 -3.17 13.49
N ASP A 87 -11.74 -3.81 13.50
CA ASP A 87 -12.35 -4.47 12.36
C ASP A 87 -12.73 -3.49 11.25
N TYR A 88 -13.44 -2.41 11.58
CA TYR A 88 -13.81 -1.36 10.62
C TYR A 88 -12.61 -0.60 10.10
N ALA A 89 -11.62 -0.30 10.97
CA ALA A 89 -10.39 0.35 10.56
C ALA A 89 -9.67 -0.50 9.48
N ILE A 90 -9.45 -1.79 9.73
CA ILE A 90 -8.76 -2.69 8.79
C ILE A 90 -9.50 -2.78 7.44
N TRP A 91 -10.84 -2.76 7.42
CA TRP A 91 -11.60 -2.77 6.18
C TRP A 91 -11.48 -1.46 5.40
N ILE A 92 -11.57 -0.32 6.07
CA ILE A 92 -11.42 1.00 5.41
C ILE A 92 -10.04 1.11 4.77
N PHE A 93 -8.96 0.81 5.51
CA PHE A 93 -7.61 0.83 4.95
C PHE A 93 -7.42 -0.23 3.86
N GLY A 94 -8.09 -1.38 3.97
CA GLY A 94 -8.12 -2.39 2.92
C GLY A 94 -8.72 -1.88 1.61
N ILE A 95 -9.81 -1.11 1.67
CA ILE A 95 -10.42 -0.48 0.48
C ILE A 95 -9.46 0.52 -0.16
N PHE A 96 -8.84 1.40 0.64
CA PHE A 96 -7.84 2.34 0.13
C PHE A 96 -6.65 1.63 -0.53
N ALA A 97 -6.19 0.52 0.02
CA ALA A 97 -5.12 -0.29 -0.57
C ALA A 97 -5.53 -0.89 -1.93
N VAL A 98 -6.78 -1.37 -2.07
CA VAL A 98 -7.31 -1.88 -3.35
C VAL A 98 -7.43 -0.75 -4.37
N VAL A 99 -7.95 0.41 -3.98
CA VAL A 99 -8.02 1.59 -4.86
C VAL A 99 -6.63 1.99 -5.33
N ALA A 100 -5.65 2.07 -4.42
CA ALA A 100 -4.27 2.37 -4.77
C ALA A 100 -3.69 1.35 -5.75
N PHE A 101 -3.92 0.05 -5.52
CA PHE A 101 -3.48 -1.00 -6.43
C PHE A 101 -4.09 -0.85 -7.83
N VAL A 102 -5.40 -0.61 -7.92
CA VAL A 102 -6.11 -0.40 -9.19
C VAL A 102 -5.58 0.85 -9.90
N SER A 103 -5.38 1.95 -9.16
CA SER A 103 -4.80 3.17 -9.71
C SER A 103 -3.41 2.91 -10.29
N VAL A 104 -2.51 2.24 -9.56
CA VAL A 104 -1.18 1.86 -10.05
C VAL A 104 -1.30 0.96 -11.29
N PHE A 105 -2.17 -0.04 -11.27
CA PHE A 105 -2.32 -0.98 -12.37
C PHE A 105 -2.75 -0.32 -13.69
N PHE A 106 -3.59 0.72 -13.64
CA PHE A 106 -4.06 1.42 -14.84
C PHE A 106 -3.25 2.66 -15.23
N LEU A 107 -2.72 3.41 -14.25
CA LEU A 107 -2.01 4.68 -14.51
C LEU A 107 -0.53 4.48 -14.80
N LEU A 108 0.06 3.39 -14.33
CA LEU A 108 1.51 3.20 -14.38
C LEU A 108 1.86 2.34 -15.60
N PRO A 109 2.55 2.90 -16.62
CA PRO A 109 2.98 2.13 -17.77
C PRO A 109 4.06 1.12 -17.38
N GLU A 110 4.11 -0.01 -18.08
CA GLU A 110 5.16 -1.02 -17.88
C GLU A 110 6.52 -0.45 -18.30
N THR A 111 7.43 -0.27 -17.33
CA THR A 111 8.78 0.28 -17.55
C THR A 111 9.83 -0.81 -17.79
N LYS A 112 9.51 -2.08 -17.52
CA LYS A 112 10.50 -3.18 -17.58
C LYS A 112 11.07 -3.37 -18.98
N GLY A 113 12.40 -3.30 -19.06
CA GLY A 113 13.16 -3.57 -20.29
C GLY A 113 13.10 -2.44 -21.33
N LYS A 114 12.60 -1.26 -20.97
CA LYS A 114 12.56 -0.08 -21.84
C LYS A 114 13.69 0.89 -21.51
N SER A 115 14.19 1.58 -22.52
CA SER A 115 15.09 2.72 -22.34
C SER A 115 14.35 3.92 -21.74
N LEU A 116 15.10 4.83 -21.12
CA LEU A 116 14.53 6.05 -20.56
C LEU A 116 13.81 6.89 -21.63
N GLN A 117 14.34 6.94 -22.86
CA GLN A 117 13.72 7.64 -23.98
C GLN A 117 12.36 7.03 -24.37
N GLU A 118 12.25 5.71 -24.41
CA GLU A 118 10.97 5.02 -24.68
C GLU A 118 9.95 5.26 -23.57
N ILE A 119 10.39 5.30 -22.31
CA ILE A 119 9.52 5.60 -21.17
C ILE A 119 9.00 7.05 -21.26
N GLN A 120 9.86 8.02 -21.56
CA GLN A 120 9.44 9.42 -21.75
C GLN A 120 8.43 9.54 -22.91
N ALA A 121 8.68 8.88 -24.04
CA ALA A 121 7.77 8.86 -25.18
C ALA A 121 6.38 8.27 -24.85
N ILE A 122 6.31 7.23 -24.01
CA ILE A 122 5.04 6.66 -23.52
C ILE A 122 4.29 7.66 -22.62
N LEU A 123 5.02 8.42 -21.81
CA LEU A 123 4.47 9.43 -20.89
C LEU A 123 4.11 10.75 -21.59
N GLY A 124 4.40 10.90 -22.88
CA GLY A 124 4.16 12.12 -23.65
C GLY A 124 5.17 13.24 -23.39
N GLY A 125 6.38 12.89 -22.92
CA GLY A 125 7.52 13.80 -22.72
C GLY A 125 8.66 13.52 -23.70
#